data_AF-A0A258DLN6-F1
#
_entry.id   AF-A0A258DLN6-F1
#
_cell.length_a   1.000
_cell.length_b   1.000
_cell.length_c   1.000
_cell.angle_alpha   90.00
_cell.angle_beta   90.00
_cell.angle_gamma   90.00
#
_symmetry.space_group_name_H-M   'P 1'
#
loop_
_entity.id
_entity.type
_entity.pdbx_description
1 polymer ?
#
loop_
_entity_poly.entity_id
_entity_poly.type
_entity_poly.pdbx_seq_one_letter_code
_entity_poly.pdbx_strand_id
1 'polypeptide(L)'
;MASRLWYIITWPSAVLTLIFGAWVLSYRWGYMQLGFMHAKLCFVLLLYLYHGFSHVIFKELQAGKARWNSTKLRLWNEVATILLFAIVFLIVLKSTMSMLQGIAGLVGLAVLLMLGIKLYKNYRIKKGE
;
A
#
# COMPACT_ATOMS: atom_id res chain seq x y z
N MET A 1 -12.56 -18.97 -3.53
CA MET A 1 -12.39 -18.18 -2.28
C MET A 1 -12.10 -16.70 -2.53
N ALA A 2 -11.23 -16.34 -3.47
CA ALA A 2 -10.87 -14.93 -3.76
C ALA A 2 -12.07 -14.00 -3.97
N SER A 3 -13.15 -14.47 -4.59
CA SER A 3 -14.32 -13.64 -4.86
C SER A 3 -15.10 -13.21 -3.63
N ARG A 4 -15.12 -14.04 -2.58
CA ARG A 4 -15.77 -13.67 -1.31
C ARG A 4 -14.99 -12.53 -0.65
N LEU A 5 -13.66 -12.63 -0.60
CA LEU A 5 -12.81 -11.58 -0.02
C LEU A 5 -12.92 -10.26 -0.80
N TRP A 6 -12.93 -10.34 -2.12
CA TRP A 6 -12.99 -9.16 -2.99
C TRP A 6 -14.29 -8.38 -2.80
N TYR A 7 -15.44 -9.06 -2.83
CA TYR A 7 -16.75 -8.40 -2.77
C TYR A 7 -17.25 -8.11 -1.35
N ILE A 8 -16.83 -8.89 -0.35
CA ILE A 8 -17.28 -8.69 1.04
C ILE A 8 -16.40 -7.68 1.78
N ILE A 9 -15.09 -7.68 1.53
CA ILE A 9 -14.15 -6.86 2.29
C ILE A 9 -13.62 -5.70 1.44
N THR A 10 -13.02 -6.01 0.29
CA THR A 10 -12.19 -5.05 -0.45
C THR A 10 -13.03 -3.93 -1.08
N TRP A 11 -14.17 -4.27 -1.69
CA TRP A 11 -15.10 -3.27 -2.26
C TRP A 11 -15.82 -2.45 -1.19
N PRO A 12 -16.46 -3.06 -0.16
CA PRO A 12 -17.16 -2.29 0.87
C PRO A 12 -16.23 -1.38 1.66
N SER A 13 -15.02 -1.83 1.98
CA SER A 13 -14.01 -0.98 2.64
C SER A 13 -13.58 0.20 1.78
N ALA A 14 -13.40 0.01 0.47
CA ALA A 14 -13.09 1.10 -0.46
C ALA A 14 -14.22 2.13 -0.52
N VAL A 15 -15.49 1.69 -0.52
CA VAL A 15 -16.65 2.59 -0.50
C VAL A 15 -16.73 3.36 0.82
N LEU A 16 -16.62 2.67 1.95
CA LEU A 16 -16.64 3.29 3.28
C LEU A 16 -15.50 4.31 3.45
N THR A 17 -14.31 3.98 2.97
CA THR A 17 -13.15 4.90 3.01
C THR A 17 -13.42 6.18 2.22
N LEU A 18 -14.09 6.07 1.07
CA LEU A 18 -14.47 7.23 0.26
C LEU A 18 -15.45 8.13 1.01
N ILE A 19 -16.50 7.52 1.58
CA ILE A 19 -17.56 8.22 2.31
C ILE A 19 -16.98 8.94 3.53
N PHE A 20 -16.25 8.22 4.39
CA PHE A 20 -15.66 8.81 5.59
C PHE A 20 -14.56 9.83 5.26
N GLY A 21 -13.77 9.59 4.21
CA GLY A 21 -12.77 10.54 3.74
C GLY A 21 -13.39 11.85 3.28
N ALA A 22 -14.44 11.78 2.45
CA ALA A 22 -15.18 12.94 1.98
C ALA A 22 -15.88 13.67 3.13
N TRP A 23 -16.46 12.95 4.09
CA TRP A 23 -17.09 13.51 5.29
C TRP A 23 -16.09 14.33 6.13
N VAL A 24 -14.89 13.80 6.36
CA VAL A 24 -13.87 14.54 7.13
C VAL A 24 -13.44 15.80 6.39
N LEU A 25 -13.35 15.74 5.06
CA LEU A 25 -12.95 16.88 4.25
C LEU A 25 -14.03 17.98 4.23
N SER A 26 -15.32 17.61 4.20
CA SER A 26 -16.42 18.58 4.26
C SER A 26 -16.51 19.26 5.63
N TYR A 27 -16.27 18.52 6.72
CA TYR A 27 -16.27 19.08 8.07
C TYR A 27 -15.04 19.98 8.35
N ARG A 28 -13.89 19.70 7.73
CA ARG A 28 -12.64 20.46 7.94
C ARG A 28 -12.09 21.04 6.64
N TRP A 29 -12.81 21.99 6.06
CA TRP A 29 -12.44 22.60 4.77
C TRP A 29 -11.03 23.23 4.77
N GLY A 30 -10.58 23.78 5.91
CA GLY A 30 -9.24 24.37 6.05
C GLY A 30 -8.09 23.41 5.76
N TYR A 31 -8.33 22.09 5.75
CA TYR A 31 -7.33 21.11 5.33
C TYR A 31 -6.97 21.21 3.85
N MET A 32 -7.86 21.70 2.97
CA MET A 32 -7.49 21.95 1.57
C MET A 32 -6.45 23.05 1.40
N GLN A 33 -6.21 23.92 2.39
CA GLN A 33 -5.16 24.94 2.29
C GLN A 33 -3.76 24.38 2.61
N LEU A 34 -3.69 23.16 3.14
CA LEU A 34 -2.43 22.55 3.55
C LEU A 34 -1.82 21.77 2.38
N GLY A 35 -0.56 22.05 2.04
CA GLY A 35 0.14 21.40 0.92
C GLY A 35 0.21 19.88 1.05
N PHE A 36 0.34 19.36 2.28
CA PHE A 36 0.36 17.92 2.52
C PHE A 36 -1.00 17.26 2.17
N MET A 37 -2.13 17.94 2.35
CA MET A 37 -3.44 17.35 2.04
C MET A 37 -3.63 17.10 0.55
N HIS A 38 -3.10 17.96 -0.32
CA HIS A 38 -3.09 17.71 -1.76
C HIS A 38 -2.27 16.47 -2.12
N ALA A 39 -1.09 16.34 -1.53
CA ALA A 39 -0.25 15.16 -1.72
C ALA A 39 -0.96 13.88 -1.19
N LYS A 40 -1.63 13.95 -0.04
CA LYS A 40 -2.44 12.85 0.50
C LYS A 40 -3.53 12.42 -0.47
N LEU A 41 -4.29 13.38 -1.00
CA LEU A 41 -5.38 13.10 -1.95
C LEU A 41 -4.84 12.50 -3.25
N CYS A 42 -3.65 12.90 -3.71
CA CYS A 42 -2.97 12.27 -4.82
C CYS A 42 -2.67 10.78 -4.54
N PHE A 43 -2.11 10.45 -3.37
CA PHE A 43 -1.86 9.05 -2.99
C PHE A 43 -3.14 8.24 -2.81
N VAL A 44 -4.21 8.84 -2.27
CA VAL A 44 -5.53 8.18 -2.19
C VAL A 44 -6.07 7.90 -3.59
N LEU A 45 -5.95 8.83 -4.53
CA LEU A 45 -6.35 8.63 -5.92
C LEU A 45 -5.55 7.49 -6.57
N LEU A 46 -4.22 7.46 -6.36
CA LEU A 46 -3.37 6.33 -6.79
C LEU A 46 -3.82 5.00 -6.18
N LEU A 47 -4.25 4.99 -4.92
CA LEU A 47 -4.79 3.80 -4.27
C LEU A 47 -6.09 3.31 -4.92
N TYR A 48 -6.98 4.21 -5.34
CA TYR A 48 -8.18 3.84 -6.10
C TYR A 48 -7.85 3.33 -7.50
N LEU A 49 -6.88 3.92 -8.20
CA LEU A 49 -6.38 3.40 -9.47
C LEU A 49 -5.80 1.99 -9.30
N TYR A 50 -5.01 1.77 -8.25
CA TYR A 50 -4.49 0.46 -7.87
C TYR A 50 -5.63 -0.53 -7.59
N HIS A 51 -6.67 -0.12 -6.87
CA HIS A 51 -7.83 -0.96 -6.59
C HIS A 51 -8.57 -1.36 -7.88
N GLY A 52 -8.77 -0.41 -8.81
CA GLY A 52 -9.36 -0.66 -10.11
C GLY A 52 -8.55 -1.64 -10.96
N PHE A 53 -7.23 -1.46 -11.01
CA PHE A 53 -6.36 -2.39 -11.75
C PHE A 53 -6.33 -3.79 -11.11
N SER A 54 -6.35 -3.85 -9.78
CA SER A 54 -6.47 -5.11 -9.03
C SER A 54 -7.80 -5.82 -9.33
N HIS A 55 -8.88 -5.09 -9.58
CA HIS A 55 -10.16 -5.66 -10.02
C HIS A 55 -10.05 -6.29 -11.43
N VAL A 56 -9.27 -5.68 -12.34
CA VAL A 56 -8.99 -6.25 -13.66
C VAL A 56 -8.23 -7.56 -13.53
N ILE A 57 -7.12 -7.58 -12.77
CA ILE A 57 -6.34 -8.80 -12.52
C ILE A 57 -7.21 -9.89 -11.88
N PHE A 58 -8.06 -9.52 -10.93
CA PHE A 58 -9.00 -10.44 -10.27
C PHE A 58 -10.00 -11.06 -11.26
N LYS A 59 -10.54 -10.28 -12.21
CA LYS A 59 -11.40 -10.80 -13.28
C LYS A 59 -10.65 -11.70 -14.25
N GLU A 60 -9.42 -11.35 -14.63
CA GLU A 60 -8.57 -12.19 -15.49
C GLU A 60 -8.26 -13.54 -14.82
N LEU A 61 -7.94 -13.53 -13.52
CA LEU A 61 -7.69 -14.74 -12.72
C LEU A 61 -8.94 -15.63 -12.62
N GLN A 62 -10.13 -15.04 -12.46
CA GLN A 62 -11.38 -15.81 -12.47
C GLN A 62 -11.69 -16.43 -13.84
N ALA A 63 -11.33 -15.74 -14.92
CA ALA A 63 -11.50 -16.24 -16.29
C ALA A 63 -10.44 -17.29 -16.71
N GLY A 64 -9.57 -17.73 -15.78
CA GLY A 64 -8.50 -18.68 -16.05
C GLY A 64 -7.33 -18.12 -16.87
N LYS A 65 -7.31 -16.81 -17.14
CA LYS A 65 -6.25 -16.14 -17.91
C LYS A 65 -5.19 -15.59 -16.97
N ALA A 66 -4.32 -16.47 -16.47
CA ALA A 66 -3.23 -16.08 -15.57
C ALA A 66 -2.06 -15.43 -16.33
N ARG A 67 -2.22 -14.16 -16.72
CA ARG A 67 -1.13 -13.36 -17.36
C ARG A 67 0.00 -13.01 -16.38
N TRP A 68 -0.26 -13.10 -15.07
CA TRP A 68 0.64 -12.71 -14.00
C TRP A 68 1.18 -13.93 -13.24
N ASN A 69 2.50 -13.99 -13.11
CA ASN A 69 3.22 -14.94 -12.25
C ASN A 69 2.95 -14.62 -10.76
N SER A 70 2.92 -15.65 -9.90
CA SER A 70 2.88 -15.54 -8.43
C SER A 70 3.82 -14.47 -7.84
N THR A 71 5.05 -14.39 -8.34
CA THR A 71 6.04 -13.38 -7.93
C THR A 71 5.60 -11.96 -8.29
N LYS A 72 5.01 -11.77 -9.48
CA LYS A 72 4.48 -10.47 -9.91
C LYS A 72 3.27 -10.05 -9.09
N LEU A 73 2.40 -11.01 -8.74
CA LEU A 73 1.26 -10.79 -7.85
C LEU A 73 1.69 -10.40 -6.43
N ARG A 74 2.76 -11.02 -5.91
CA ARG A 74 3.36 -10.61 -4.62
C ARG A 74 3.92 -9.19 -4.68
N LEU A 75 4.69 -8.87 -5.71
CA LEU A 75 5.23 -7.52 -5.89
C LEU A 75 4.10 -6.49 -6.02
N TRP A 76 3.04 -6.82 -6.75
CA TRP A 76 1.85 -5.98 -6.85
C TRP A 76 1.21 -5.71 -5.48
N ASN A 77 1.14 -6.72 -4.62
CA ASN A 77 0.64 -6.54 -3.25
C ASN A 77 1.52 -5.61 -2.40
N GLU A 78 2.85 -5.60 -2.60
CA GLU A 78 3.75 -4.66 -1.91
C GLU A 78 3.48 -3.20 -2.27
N VAL A 79 2.99 -2.92 -3.49
CA VAL A 79 2.59 -1.56 -3.90
C VAL A 79 1.50 -1.01 -2.98
N ALA A 80 0.53 -1.84 -2.58
CA ALA A 80 -0.50 -1.43 -1.63
C ALA A 80 0.08 -1.05 -0.27
N THR A 81 1.05 -1.83 0.22
CA THR A 81 1.76 -1.57 1.49
C THR A 81 2.53 -0.25 1.43
N ILE A 82 3.22 0.02 0.32
CA ILE A 82 3.97 1.27 0.14
C ILE A 82 3.01 2.48 0.12
N LEU A 83 1.88 2.38 -0.60
CA LEU A 83 0.86 3.44 -0.62
C LEU A 83 0.25 3.67 0.76
N LEU A 84 -0.01 2.59 1.52
CA LEU A 84 -0.52 2.67 2.89
C LEU A 84 0.44 3.46 3.78
N PHE A 85 1.72 3.09 3.79
CA PHE A 85 2.73 3.79 4.57
C PHE A 85 2.87 5.25 4.14
N ALA A 86 2.88 5.51 2.83
CA ALA A 86 2.93 6.86 2.30
C ALA A 86 1.77 7.72 2.86
N ILE A 87 0.52 7.24 2.77
CA ILE A 87 -0.66 7.97 3.23
C ILE A 87 -0.64 8.21 4.75
N VAL A 88 -0.25 7.19 5.54
CA VAL A 88 -0.21 7.27 7.01
C VAL A 88 0.89 8.23 7.50
N PHE A 89 2.10 8.12 6.96
CA PHE A 89 3.20 9.01 7.34
C PHE A 89 2.92 10.45 7.00
N LEU A 90 2.28 10.69 5.85
CA LEU A 90 1.93 12.02 5.40
C LEU A 90 0.96 12.70 6.38
N ILE A 91 -0.08 11.99 6.87
CA ILE A 91 -1.02 12.57 7.83
C ILE A 91 -0.46 12.70 9.25
N VAL A 92 0.43 11.80 9.67
CA VAL A 92 1.05 11.83 11.00
C VAL A 92 2.09 12.96 11.10
N LEU A 93 2.97 13.07 10.10
CA LEU A 93 4.05 14.05 10.10
C LEU A 93 3.58 15.44 9.63
N LYS A 94 2.43 15.53 8.94
CA LYS A 94 1.85 16.77 8.40
C LYS A 94 2.82 17.60 7.55
N SER A 95 3.86 16.96 7.03
CA SER A 95 4.94 17.57 6.24
C SER A 95 5.43 16.61 5.19
N THR A 96 5.48 17.06 3.93
CA THR A 96 5.91 16.28 2.77
C THR A 96 7.39 15.89 2.86
N MET A 97 8.24 16.75 3.44
CA MET A 97 9.68 16.47 3.60
C MET A 97 9.93 15.39 4.66
N SER A 98 9.23 15.48 5.79
CA SER A 98 9.34 14.48 6.86
C SER A 98 8.75 13.13 6.42
N MET A 99 7.73 13.12 5.56
CA MET A 99 7.18 11.90 4.97
C MET A 99 8.24 11.13 4.17
N LEU A 100 9.03 11.81 3.33
CA LEU A 100 10.07 11.16 2.53
C LEU A 100 11.13 10.51 3.43
N GLN A 101 11.50 11.17 4.52
CA GLN A 101 12.41 10.61 5.54
C GLN A 101 11.80 9.41 6.26
N GLY A 102 10.49 9.43 6.55
CA GLY A 102 9.79 8.30 7.16
C GLY A 102 9.71 7.07 6.25
N ILE A 103 9.43 7.27 4.96
CA ILE A 103 9.48 6.20 3.95
C ILE A 103 10.89 5.66 3.82
N ALA A 104 11.90 6.54 3.73
CA ALA A 104 13.30 6.12 3.67
C ALA A 104 13.72 5.32 4.91
N GLY A 105 13.25 5.70 6.11
CA GLY A 105 13.49 4.98 7.35
C GLY A 105 12.88 3.57 7.35
N LEU A 106 11.64 3.42 6.89
CA LEU A 106 10.98 2.11 6.75
C LEU A 106 11.65 1.21 5.72
N VAL A 107 12.01 1.76 4.56
CA VAL A 107 12.75 1.02 3.53
C VAL A 107 14.12 0.61 4.07
N GLY A 108 14.82 1.51 4.77
CA GLY A 108 16.08 1.21 5.44
C GLY A 108 15.95 0.09 6.47
N LEU A 109 14.90 0.10 7.30
CA LEU A 109 14.61 -0.95 8.26
C LEU A 109 14.33 -2.30 7.57
N ALA A 110 13.52 -2.30 6.50
CA ALA A 110 13.21 -3.51 5.74
C ALA A 110 14.46 -4.12 5.09
N VAL A 111 15.35 -3.27 4.54
CA VAL A 111 16.64 -3.70 3.98
C VAL A 111 17.54 -4.27 5.07
N LEU A 112 17.61 -3.62 6.24
CA LEU A 112 18.37 -4.13 7.40
C LEU A 112 17.88 -5.49 7.86
N LEU A 113 16.57 -5.69 7.97
CA LEU A 113 15.98 -6.99 8.33
C LEU A 113 16.28 -8.05 7.27
N MET A 114 16.18 -7.72 5.98
CA MET A 114 16.55 -8.64 4.88
C MET A 114 18.04 -9.01 4.92
N LEU A 115 18.93 -8.06 5.20
CA LEU A 115 20.37 -8.32 5.37
C LEU A 115 20.61 -9.21 6.59
N GLY A 116 19.94 -8.96 7.71
CA GLY A 116 19.99 -9.80 8.91
C GLY A 116 19.58 -11.24 8.64
N ILE A 117 18.47 -11.46 7.93
CA ILE A 117 18.00 -12.79 7.52
C ILE A 117 19.00 -13.46 6.57
N LYS A 118 19.56 -12.72 5.61
CA LYS A 118 20.54 -13.26 4.65
C LYS A 118 21.86 -13.63 5.33
N LEU A 119 22.34 -12.80 6.26
CA LEU A 119 23.52 -13.09 7.07
C LEU A 119 23.30 -14.29 7.98
N TYR A 120 22.14 -14.38 8.64
CA TYR A 120 21.78 -15.52 9.47
C TYR A 120 21.67 -16.81 8.65
N LYS A 121 21.00 -16.76 7.49
CA LYS A 121 20.91 -17.90 6.56
C LYS A 121 22.30 -18.35 6.10
N ASN A 122 23.17 -17.42 5.73
CA ASN A 122 24.53 -17.74 5.32
C ASN A 122 25.34 -18.32 6.48
N TYR A 123 25.16 -17.82 7.70
CA TYR A 123 25.82 -18.35 8.90
C TYR A 123 25.35 -19.77 9.23
N ARG A 124 24.05 -20.06 9.12
CA ARG A 124 23.49 -21.41 9.31
C ARG A 124 24.03 -22.41 8.30
N ILE A 125 23.98 -22.08 7.00
CA ILE A 125 24.50 -22.93 5.92
C ILE A 125 25.99 -23.23 6.11
N LYS A 126 26.78 -22.26 6.59
CA LYS A 126 28.22 -22.44 6.85
C LYS A 126 28.52 -23.34 8.06
N LYS A 127 27.54 -23.51 8.97
CA LYS A 127 27.66 -24.34 10.18
C LYS A 127 27.21 -25.79 9.97
N GLY A 128 26.73 -26.15 8.78
CA GLY A 128 26.46 -27.54 8.40
C GLY A 128 25.06 -28.08 8.75
N GLU A 129 24.07 -27.21 8.97
CA GLU A 129 22.63 -27.57 9.07
C GLU A 129 21.80 -26.94 7.93
#